data_AF-A0A242PEH9-F1
#
_entry.id   AF-A0A242PEH9-F1
#
_cell.length_a   1.000
_cell.length_b   1.000
_cell.length_c   1.000
_cell.angle_alpha   90.00
_cell.angle_beta   90.00
_cell.angle_gamma   90.00
#
_symmetry.space_group_name_H-M   'P 1'
#
loop_
_entity.id
_entity.type
_entity.pdbx_description
1 polymer ?
#
loop_
_entity_poly.entity_id
_entity_poly.type
_entity_poly.pdbx_seq_one_letter_code
_entity_poly.pdbx_strand_id
1 'polypeptide(L)' 'MRNNNHRLINNIETKLSQAQSMIRVILDNHNYKDDGLDEPFINHYDTGNLLWATGDLLEDAYKELLKIDIKGDKNNG' A
#
# COMPACT_ATOMS: atom_id res chain seq x y z
N MET A 1 15.50 18.53 9.12
CA MET A 1 14.16 17.97 9.40
C MET A 1 13.31 17.86 8.15
N ARG A 2 13.11 18.94 7.36
CA ARG A 2 12.25 18.93 6.14
C ARG A 2 12.60 17.88 5.08
N ASN A 3 13.88 17.56 4.84
CA ASN A 3 14.30 16.53 3.87
C ASN A 3 13.99 15.09 4.32
N ASN A 4 13.98 14.81 5.63
CA ASN A 4 13.67 13.47 6.13
C ASN A 4 12.17 13.16 5.99
N ASN A 5 11.32 14.15 6.27
CA ASN A 5 9.87 14.00 6.09
C ASN A 5 9.50 13.79 4.62
N HIS A 6 10.09 14.54 3.68
CA HIS A 6 9.84 14.31 2.24
C HIS A 6 10.21 12.89 1.81
N ARG A 7 11.35 12.36 2.26
CA ARG A 7 11.75 10.99 1.94
C ARG A 7 10.78 9.96 2.53
N LEU A 8 10.34 10.16 3.78
CA LEU A 8 9.35 9.30 4.42
C LEU A 8 8.00 9.34 3.67
N ILE A 9 7.53 10.53 3.30
CA ILE A 9 6.29 10.72 2.54
C ILE A 9 6.37 9.99 1.20
N ASN A 10 7.44 10.19 0.42
CA ASN A 10 7.62 9.50 -0.87
C ASN A 10 7.62 7.96 -0.71
N ASN A 11 8.25 7.46 0.36
CA ASN A 11 8.27 6.03 0.64
C ASN A 11 6.89 5.48 1.00
N ILE A 12 6.12 6.24 1.79
CA ILE A 12 4.73 5.91 2.15
C ILE A 12 3.87 5.89 0.88
N GLU A 13 3.93 6.95 0.07
CA GLU A 13 3.16 7.05 -1.18
C GLU A 13 3.47 5.89 -2.14
N THR A 14 4.74 5.50 -2.24
CA THR A 14 5.16 4.35 -3.06
C THR A 14 4.53 3.06 -2.56
N LYS A 15 4.61 2.78 -1.24
CA LYS A 15 4.03 1.56 -0.64
C LYS A 15 2.51 1.53 -0.80
N LEU A 16 1.84 2.66 -0.57
CA LEU A 16 0.39 2.77 -0.74
C LEU A 16 -0.02 2.55 -2.20
N SER A 17 0.73 3.09 -3.16
CA SER A 17 0.47 2.88 -4.59
C SER A 17 0.65 1.41 -5.00
N GLN A 18 1.66 0.74 -4.45
CA GLN A 18 1.86 -0.70 -4.66
C GLN A 18 0.72 -1.52 -4.06
N ALA A 19 0.36 -1.27 -2.80
CA ALA A 19 -0.74 -1.94 -2.12
C ALA A 19 -2.07 -1.74 -2.88
N GLN A 20 -2.37 -0.53 -3.35
CA GLN A 20 -3.57 -0.25 -4.15
C GLN A 20 -3.60 -1.05 -5.45
N SER A 21 -2.45 -1.17 -6.13
CA SER A 21 -2.34 -1.94 -7.36
C SER A 21 -2.57 -3.43 -7.11
N MET A 22 -2.01 -3.97 -6.02
CA MET A 22 -2.19 -5.38 -5.64
C MET A 22 -3.63 -5.69 -5.22
N ILE A 23 -4.29 -4.79 -4.46
CA ILE A 23 -5.72 -4.90 -4.13
C ILE A 23 -6.56 -4.95 -5.40
N ARG A 24 -6.25 -4.13 -6.39
CA ARG A 24 -7.00 -4.12 -7.65
C ARG A 24 -6.88 -5.45 -8.39
N VAL A 25 -5.67 -6.01 -8.47
CA VAL A 25 -5.45 -7.35 -9.04
C VAL A 25 -6.26 -8.41 -8.27
N ILE A 26 -6.28 -8.36 -6.93
CA ILE A 26 -7.05 -9.31 -6.10
C ILE A 26 -8.55 -9.18 -6.39
N LEU A 27 -9.08 -7.96 -6.48
CA LEU A 27 -10.51 -7.72 -6.74
C LEU A 27 -10.90 -8.15 -8.15
N ASP A 28 -10.11 -7.78 -9.16
CA ASP A 28 -10.34 -8.20 -10.54
C ASP A 28 -10.27 -9.73 -10.66
N ASN A 29 -9.35 -10.37 -9.91
CA ASN A 29 -9.24 -11.81 -9.85
C ASN A 29 -10.39 -12.51 -9.09
N HIS A 30 -11.08 -11.82 -8.18
CA HIS A 30 -12.26 -12.35 -7.50
C HIS A 30 -13.52 -12.20 -8.36
N ASN A 31 -13.63 -11.10 -9.11
CA ASN A 31 -14.82 -10.74 -9.88
C ASN A 31 -14.86 -11.33 -11.29
N TYR A 32 -13.87 -12.14 -11.68
CA TYR A 32 -13.76 -12.74 -13.02
C TYR A 32 -15.05 -13.43 -13.52
N LYS A 33 -15.83 -14.08 -12.64
CA LYS A 33 -17.13 -14.66 -13.02
C LYS A 33 -18.21 -13.62 -13.28
N ASP A 34 -18.21 -12.52 -12.53
CA ASP A 34 -19.14 -11.40 -12.73
C ASP A 34 -18.83 -10.68 -14.05
N ASP A 35 -17.57 -10.72 -14.49
CA ASP A 35 -17.10 -10.20 -15.78
C ASP A 35 -17.27 -11.20 -16.96
N GLY A 36 -17.87 -12.38 -16.72
CA GLY A 36 -18.14 -13.38 -17.75
C GLY A 36 -16.92 -14.18 -18.20
N LEU A 37 -15.86 -14.23 -17.38
CA LEU A 37 -14.66 -15.03 -17.62
C LEU A 37 -14.75 -16.39 -16.91
N ASP A 38 -14.24 -17.43 -17.57
CA ASP A 38 -14.35 -18.82 -17.09
C ASP A 38 -13.40 -19.15 -15.93
N GLU A 39 -12.23 -18.51 -15.88
CA GLU A 39 -11.16 -18.80 -14.91
C GLU A 39 -10.48 -17.53 -14.38
N PRO A 40 -10.03 -17.54 -13.12
CA PRO A 40 -9.31 -16.41 -12.54
C PRO A 40 -7.91 -16.29 -13.17
N PHE A 41 -7.42 -15.06 -13.31
CA PHE A 41 -6.11 -14.77 -13.91
C PHE A 41 -4.94 -15.31 -13.07
N ILE A 42 -5.13 -15.45 -11.75
CA ILE A 42 -4.19 -16.04 -10.80
C ILE A 42 -4.93 -17.01 -9.87
N ASN A 43 -4.25 -18.06 -9.43
CA ASN A 43 -4.86 -19.05 -8.55
C ASN A 43 -5.11 -18.48 -7.13
N HIS A 44 -5.90 -19.20 -6.33
CA HIS A 44 -6.25 -18.80 -4.97
C HIS A 44 -5.04 -18.67 -4.04
N TYR A 45 -4.01 -19.52 -4.19
CA TYR A 45 -2.80 -19.46 -3.35
C TYR A 45 -2.01 -18.18 -3.62
N ASP A 46 -1.83 -17.82 -4.89
CA ASP A 46 -1.15 -16.59 -5.30
C ASP A 46 -1.94 -15.34 -4.92
N THR A 47 -3.28 -15.42 -4.98
CA THR A 47 -4.17 -14.36 -4.46
C THR A 47 -3.97 -14.17 -2.96
N GLY A 48 -3.86 -15.26 -2.20
CA GLY A 48 -3.55 -15.23 -0.77
C GLY A 48 -2.21 -14.56 -0.50
N ASN A 49 -1.15 -14.95 -1.23
CA ASN A 49 0.17 -14.34 -1.09
C ASN A 49 0.16 -12.84 -1.40
N LEU A 50 -0.58 -12.42 -2.43
CA LEU A 50 -0.77 -11.00 -2.77
C LEU A 50 -1.49 -10.25 -1.64
N LEU A 51 -2.50 -10.84 -1.01
CA LEU A 51 -3.20 -10.24 0.11
C LEU A 51 -2.27 -10.06 1.33
N TRP A 52 -1.46 -11.06 1.64
CA TRP A 52 -0.45 -10.97 2.69
C TRP A 52 0.56 -9.85 2.41
N ALA A 53 1.16 -9.83 1.21
CA ALA A 53 2.12 -8.80 0.84
C ALA A 53 1.50 -7.39 0.82
N THR A 54 0.23 -7.27 0.43
CA THR A 54 -0.52 -6.00 0.52
C THR A 54 -0.63 -5.55 1.97
N GLY A 55 -0.96 -6.47 2.90
CA GLY A 55 -1.04 -6.18 4.33
C GLY A 55 0.28 -5.65 4.89
N ASP A 56 1.40 -6.32 4.56
CA ASP A 56 2.74 -5.90 4.99
C ASP A 56 3.08 -4.48 4.51
N LEU A 57 2.77 -4.16 3.24
CA LEU A 57 2.99 -2.82 2.68
C LEU A 57 2.20 -1.73 3.41
N LEU A 58 0.95 -2.02 3.76
CA LEU A 58 0.09 -1.09 4.50
C LEU A 58 0.60 -0.88 5.94
N GLU A 59 1.01 -1.96 6.61
CA GLU A 59 1.56 -1.88 7.96
C GLU A 59 2.86 -1.08 7.98
N ASP A 60 3.75 -1.33 7.02
CA ASP A 60 5.02 -0.62 6.90
C ASP A 60 4.82 0.86 6.54
N ALA A 61 3.89 1.17 5.64
CA ALA A 61 3.51 2.56 5.34
C ALA A 61 2.98 3.27 6.59
N TYR A 62 2.14 2.60 7.39
CA TYR A 62 1.64 3.16 8.64
C TYR A 62 2.76 3.39 9.67
N LYS A 63 3.67 2.42 9.85
CA LYS A 63 4.85 2.57 10.72
C LYS A 63 5.73 3.73 10.30
N GLU A 64 5.88 3.99 9.00
CA GLU A 64 6.65 5.13 8.48
C GLU A 64 5.91 6.46 8.68
N LEU A 65 4.58 6.47 8.53
CA LEU A 65 3.75 7.64 8.81
C LEU A 65 3.94 8.14 10.25
N LEU A 66 3.98 7.21 11.22
CA LEU A 66 4.22 7.53 12.63
C LEU A 66 5.62 8.13 12.90
N LYS A 67 6.56 8.00 11.97
CA LYS A 67 7.91 8.59 12.07
C LYS A 67 8.01 9.99 11.47
N ILE A 68 6.96 10.48 10.80
CA ILE A 68 6.93 11.84 10.28
C ILE A 68 6.94 12.81 11.46
N ASP A 69 7.93 13.71 11.49
CA ASP A 69 7.96 14.76 12.49
C ASP A 69 6.97 15.87 12.09
N ILE A 70 5.78 15.84 12.67
CA ILE A 70 4.70 16.82 12.43
C ILE A 70 4.90 18.08 13.30
N LYS A 71 6.00 18.19 14.07
CA LYS A 71 6.31 19.45 14.75
C LYS A 71 6.61 20.51 13.69
N GLY A 72 5.59 21.30 13.38
CA GLY A 72 5.73 22.61 12.80
C GLY A 72 6.80 23.37 13.58
N ASP A 73 7.63 24.10 12.83
CA ASP A 73 8.63 25.02 13.34
C ASP A 73 8.19 25.56 14.71
N LYS A 74 8.89 25.16 15.77
CA LYS A 74 8.96 26.01 16.95
C LYS A 74 9.81 27.22 16.58
N ASN A 75 9.28 28.08 15.71
CA ASN A 75 9.52 29.50 15.81
C ASN A 75 8.81 29.95 17.08
N ASN A 76 9.54 29.98 18.18
CA ASN A 76 9.29 30.83 19.34
C ASN A 76 10.52 30.75 20.23
N GLY A 77 11.38 31.77 20.12
CA GLY A 77 12.59 31.99 20.91
C GLY A 77 13.68 32.65 20.09
#